data_AF-A0A4Y2DIC4-F1
#
_entry.id   AF-A0A4Y2DIC4-F1
#
_cell.length_a   1.000
_cell.length_b   1.000
_cell.length_c   1.000
_cell.angle_alpha   90.00
_cell.angle_beta   90.00
_cell.angle_gamma   90.00
#
_symmetry.space_group_name_H-M   'P 1'
#
loop_
_entity.id
_entity.type
_entity.pdbx_description
1 polymer ?
#
loop_
_entity_poly.entity_id
_entity_poly.type
_entity_poly.pdbx_seq_one_letter_code
_entity_poly.pdbx_strand_id
1 'polypeptide(L)'
;MKFTRQGKIILTTQDPVCAAQLLNLETVVNIPVSTNVIWENITSRFLLYDIPTKVSLLEVAEELTRNNGIEIVEMRRFVKQNNTREKSPVLVTKLGTRLPGYMKIWFTNKKIQSFN
;
A
#
# COMPACT_ATOMS: atom_id res chain seq x y z
N MET A 1 -10.10 11.16 15.67
CA MET A 1 -9.29 12.35 16.00
C MET A 1 -8.13 11.90 16.86
N LYS A 2 -6.88 12.20 16.46
CA LYS A 2 -5.67 11.84 17.21
C LYS A 2 -4.90 13.11 17.57
N PHE A 3 -4.12 13.07 18.65
CA PHE A 3 -3.26 14.17 19.06
C PHE A 3 -1.79 13.76 18.95
N THR A 4 -0.95 14.66 18.45
CA THR A 4 0.51 14.48 18.52
C THR A 4 1.01 14.82 19.91
N ARG A 5 2.23 14.36 20.26
CA ARG A 5 2.93 14.78 21.49
C ARG A 5 3.20 16.28 21.57
N GLN A 6 3.09 16.99 20.43
CA GLN A 6 3.23 18.44 20.32
C GLN A 6 1.88 19.18 20.40
N GLY A 7 0.79 18.48 20.75
CA GLY A 7 -0.55 19.07 20.86
C GLY A 7 -1.24 19.37 19.53
N LYS A 8 -0.74 18.84 18.40
CA LYS A 8 -1.39 19.01 17.09
C LYS A 8 -2.54 18.03 16.93
N ILE A 9 -3.64 18.48 16.32
CA ILE A 9 -4.80 17.65 15.97
C ILE A 9 -4.55 16.98 14.62
N ILE A 10 -4.77 15.66 14.56
CA ILE A 10 -4.77 14.89 13.31
C ILE A 10 -6.21 14.48 12.99
N LEU A 11 -6.65 14.93 11.81
CA LEU A 11 -7.88 14.51 11.15
C LEU A 11 -7.51 13.60 9.98
N THR A 12 -8.23 12.50 9.81
CA THR A 12 -8.02 11.55 8.71
C THR A 12 -9.33 11.47 7.93
N THR A 13 -9.25 11.72 6.63
CA THR A 13 -10.38 11.59 5.70
C THR A 13 -9.93 10.84 4.45
N GLN A 14 -10.85 10.08 3.85
CA GLN A 14 -10.65 9.43 2.55
C GLN A 14 -11.20 10.28 1.40
N ASP A 15 -11.95 11.34 1.71
CA ASP A 15 -12.50 12.25 0.71
C ASP A 15 -11.49 13.38 0.41
N PRO A 16 -10.96 13.44 -0.83
CA PRO A 16 -10.01 14.48 -1.21
C PRO A 16 -10.60 15.89 -1.16
N VAL A 17 -11.91 16.05 -1.36
CA VAL A 17 -12.58 17.37 -1.28
C VAL A 17 -12.59 17.85 0.17
N CYS A 18 -12.99 16.97 1.10
CA CYS A 18 -12.90 17.24 2.53
C CYS A 18 -11.45 17.56 2.95
N ALA A 19 -10.45 16.82 2.46
CA ALA A 19 -9.04 17.10 2.78
C ALA A 19 -8.60 18.50 2.31
N ALA A 20 -8.99 18.92 1.10
CA ALA A 20 -8.70 20.25 0.58
C ALA A 20 -9.40 21.36 1.39
N GLN A 21 -10.65 21.15 1.78
CA GLN A 21 -11.37 22.08 2.65
C GLN A 21 -10.70 22.23 4.02
N LEU A 22 -10.27 21.12 4.63
CA LEU A 22 -9.53 21.15 5.89
C LEU A 22 -8.17 21.82 5.75
N LEU A 23 -7.49 21.67 4.60
CA LEU A 23 -6.22 22.35 4.33
C LEU A 23 -6.40 23.88 4.25
N ASN A 24 -7.54 24.38 3.79
CA ASN A 24 -7.80 25.81 3.68
C ASN A 24 -8.36 26.45 4.98
N LEU A 25 -8.42 25.73 6.10
CA LEU A 25 -8.85 26.31 7.37
C LEU A 25 -7.81 27.27 7.92
N GLU A 26 -8.20 28.53 8.07
CA GLU A 26 -7.37 29.58 8.69
C GLU A 26 -7.71 29.80 10.16
N THR A 27 -8.98 29.61 10.54
CA THR A 27 -9.45 29.81 11.92
C THR A 27 -10.45 28.72 12.34
N VAL A 28 -10.42 28.37 13.63
CA VAL A 28 -11.38 27.47 14.28
C VAL A 28 -11.80 28.14 15.58
N VAL A 29 -13.10 28.45 15.72
CA VAL A 29 -13.65 29.16 16.90
C VAL A 29 -12.86 30.45 17.20
N ASN A 30 -12.62 31.25 16.16
CA ASN A 30 -11.82 32.50 16.21
C ASN A 30 -10.35 32.32 16.65
N ILE A 31 -9.84 31.10 16.74
CA ILE A 31 -8.42 30.82 17.00
C ILE A 31 -7.73 30.58 15.66
N PRO A 32 -6.66 31.31 15.33
CA PRO A 32 -5.89 31.04 14.11
C PRO A 32 -5.26 29.65 14.18
N VAL A 33 -5.39 28.89 13.10
CA VAL A 33 -4.82 27.56 12.97
C VAL A 33 -3.88 27.50 11.77
N SER A 34 -2.89 26.62 11.85
CA SER A 34 -2.06 26.25 10.70
C SER A 34 -2.31 24.80 10.38
N THR A 35 -2.60 24.55 9.12
CA THR A 35 -2.95 23.25 8.57
C THR A 35 -1.83 22.74 7.69
N ASN A 36 -1.67 21.43 7.65
CA ASN A 36 -0.77 20.77 6.72
C ASN A 36 -1.40 19.45 6.31
N VAL A 37 -1.23 19.06 5.06
CA VAL A 37 -1.65 17.75 4.57
C VAL A 37 -0.47 16.80 4.67
N ILE A 38 -0.67 15.75 5.46
CA ILE A 38 0.19 14.57 5.41
C ILE A 38 -0.50 13.61 4.45
N TRP A 39 0.07 13.47 3.26
CA TRP A 39 -0.27 12.36 2.38
C TRP A 39 0.30 11.09 2.99
N GLU A 40 -0.48 10.44 3.85
CA GLU A 40 -0.22 9.04 4.15
C GLU A 40 -0.46 8.29 2.84
N ASN A 41 0.63 7.92 2.14
CA ASN A 41 0.56 6.95 1.06
C ASN A 41 0.06 5.66 1.68
N ILE A 42 -1.26 5.49 1.71
CA ILE A 42 -1.83 4.33 2.37
C ILE A 42 -1.51 3.16 1.48
N THR A 43 -0.45 2.45 1.85
CA THR A 43 0.04 1.31 1.12
C THR A 43 -0.27 0.06 1.90
N SER A 44 -0.71 -0.97 1.20
CA SER A 44 -0.85 -2.30 1.78
C SER A 44 0.29 -3.16 1.31
N ARG A 45 0.81 -4.01 2.20
CA ARG A 45 1.85 -4.98 1.85
C ARG A 45 1.33 -6.40 1.99
N PHE A 46 1.71 -7.25 1.05
CA PHE A 46 1.42 -8.68 1.09
C PHE A 46 2.57 -9.48 0.47
N LEU A 47 2.68 -10.75 0.86
CA LEU A 47 3.66 -11.67 0.28
C LEU A 47 3.03 -12.53 -0.80
N LEU A 48 3.73 -12.62 -1.92
CA LEU A 48 3.53 -13.65 -2.92
C LEU A 48 4.57 -14.74 -2.74
N TYR A 49 4.12 -15.95 -2.44
CA TYR A 49 4.98 -17.11 -2.27
C TYR A 49 5.15 -17.88 -3.58
N ASP A 50 6.29 -18.57 -3.67
CA ASP A 50 6.64 -19.46 -4.78
C ASP A 50 6.75 -18.78 -6.15
N ILE A 51 7.14 -17.51 -6.21
CA ILE A 51 7.38 -16.83 -7.48
C ILE A 51 8.70 -17.35 -8.07
N PRO A 52 8.70 -17.90 -9.30
CA PRO A 52 9.93 -18.34 -9.95
C PRO A 52 10.99 -17.24 -9.96
N THR A 53 12.24 -17.59 -9.66
CA THR A 53 13.36 -16.63 -9.64
C THR A 53 13.72 -16.12 -11.03
N LYS A 54 13.41 -16.90 -12.08
CA LYS A 54 13.60 -16.55 -13.49
C LYS A 54 12.61 -15.50 -14.00
N VAL A 55 11.45 -15.38 -13.36
CA VAL A 55 10.41 -14.40 -13.71
C VAL A 55 10.83 -13.01 -13.21
N SER A 56 10.72 -11.99 -14.04
CA SER A 56 11.07 -10.63 -13.65
C SER A 56 10.02 -10.03 -12.71
N LEU A 57 10.42 -9.14 -11.80
CA LEU A 57 9.44 -8.44 -10.94
C LEU A 57 8.53 -7.51 -11.74
N LEU A 58 9.01 -6.99 -12.88
CA LEU A 58 8.21 -6.17 -13.79
C LEU A 58 7.04 -6.97 -14.37
N GLU A 59 7.32 -8.18 -14.87
CA GLU A 59 6.31 -9.08 -15.41
C GLU A 59 5.25 -9.45 -14.36
N VAL A 60 5.67 -9.71 -13.12
CA VAL A 60 4.74 -9.92 -12.02
C VAL A 60 3.89 -8.65 -11.80
N ALA A 61 4.50 -7.47 -11.71
CA ALA A 61 3.76 -6.22 -11.50
C ALA A 61 2.70 -5.95 -12.58
N GLU A 62 3.07 -6.12 -13.86
CA GLU A 62 2.16 -5.96 -14.99
C GLU A 62 1.00 -6.95 -14.92
N GLU A 63 1.26 -8.20 -14.54
CA GLU A 63 0.22 -9.20 -14.39
C GLU A 63 -0.76 -8.85 -13.27
N LEU A 64 -0.24 -8.45 -12.10
CA LEU A 64 -1.08 -8.04 -10.97
C LEU A 64 -1.96 -6.84 -11.33
N THR A 65 -1.37 -5.88 -12.05
CA THR A 65 -2.06 -4.67 -12.50
C THR A 65 -3.18 -5.02 -13.48
N ARG A 66 -2.89 -5.85 -14.50
CA ARG A 66 -3.83 -6.24 -15.55
C ARG A 66 -4.96 -7.14 -15.04
N ASN A 67 -4.64 -8.14 -14.21
CA ASN A 67 -5.59 -9.17 -13.81
C ASN A 67 -6.40 -8.82 -12.55
N ASN A 68 -5.89 -7.91 -11.71
CA ASN A 68 -6.49 -7.60 -10.42
C ASN A 68 -6.75 -6.10 -10.21
N GLY A 69 -6.36 -5.24 -11.16
CA GLY A 69 -6.51 -3.78 -11.01
C GLY A 69 -5.68 -3.23 -9.85
N ILE A 70 -4.55 -3.86 -9.54
CA ILE A 70 -3.71 -3.46 -8.40
C ILE A 70 -2.61 -2.53 -8.87
N GLU A 71 -2.60 -1.32 -8.34
CA GLU A 71 -1.51 -0.38 -8.53
C GLU A 71 -0.32 -0.73 -7.62
N ILE A 72 0.78 -1.14 -8.24
CA ILE A 72 2.01 -1.57 -7.57
C ILE A 72 2.92 -0.37 -7.34
N VAL A 73 3.30 -0.13 -6.08
CA VAL A 73 4.21 0.95 -5.67
C VAL A 73 5.65 0.45 -5.58
N GLU A 74 5.85 -0.74 -5.01
CA GLU A 74 7.17 -1.35 -4.85
C GLU A 74 7.05 -2.88 -4.86
N MET A 75 8.06 -3.56 -5.41
CA MET A 75 8.21 -5.01 -5.26
C MET A 75 9.63 -5.34 -4.81
N ARG A 76 9.74 -6.26 -3.84
CA ARG A 76 11.03 -6.73 -3.33
C ARG A 76 11.05 -8.25 -3.26
N ARG A 77 11.98 -8.86 -4.00
CA ARG A 77 12.22 -10.30 -3.95
C ARG A 77 13.16 -10.63 -2.79
N PHE A 78 12.77 -11.58 -1.95
CA PHE A 78 13.65 -12.10 -0.92
C PHE A 78 14.41 -13.31 -1.45
N VAL A 79 15.72 -13.15 -1.64
CA VAL A 79 16.61 -14.24 -2.02
C VAL A 79 17.49 -14.56 -0.82
N LYS A 80 17.54 -15.83 -0.42
CA LYS A 80 18.49 -16.28 0.61
C LYS A 80 19.81 -16.62 -0.09
N GLN A 81 20.93 -16.13 0.41
CA GLN A 81 22.26 -16.48 -0.13
C GLN A 81 22.44 -18.01 -0.07
N ASN A 82 23.03 -18.59 -1.12
CA ASN A 82 23.24 -20.03 -1.32
C ASN A 82 21.97 -20.89 -1.46
N ASN A 83 20.82 -20.27 -1.75
CA ASN A 83 19.59 -20.99 -1.96
C ASN A 83 19.43 -21.40 -3.44
N THR A 84 19.50 -22.69 -3.72
CA THR A 84 19.26 -23.26 -5.07
C THR A 84 17.78 -23.31 -5.44
N ARG A 85 16.87 -22.83 -4.58
CA ARG A 85 15.44 -22.83 -4.85
C ARG A 85 15.12 -21.96 -6.06
N GLU A 86 14.46 -22.58 -7.04
CA GLU A 86 13.95 -21.92 -8.24
C GLU A 86 12.80 -20.95 -7.98
N LYS A 87 12.35 -20.83 -6.72
CA LYS A 87 11.22 -20.00 -6.30
C LYS A 87 11.56 -19.20 -5.05
N SER A 88 11.06 -17.97 -4.97
CA SER A 88 11.32 -17.04 -3.86
C SER A 88 10.07 -16.24 -3.50
N PRO A 89 9.91 -15.83 -2.23
CA PRO A 89 8.84 -14.94 -1.85
C PRO A 89 9.13 -13.51 -2.32
N VAL A 90 8.06 -12.80 -2.68
CA VAL A 90 8.11 -11.41 -3.13
C VAL A 90 7.19 -10.58 -2.26
N LEU A 91 7.73 -9.54 -1.63
CA LEU A 91 6.94 -8.49 -0.98
C LEU A 91 6.39 -7.56 -2.05
N VAL A 92 5.08 -7.38 -2.03
CA VAL A 92 4.38 -6.44 -2.88
C VAL A 92 3.83 -5.32 -2.02
N THR A 93 4.17 -4.09 -2.37
CA THR A 93 3.57 -2.88 -1.80
C THR A 93 2.63 -2.32 -2.85
N LYS A 94 1.33 -2.27 -2.53
CA LYS A 94 0.30 -1.67 -3.40
C LYS A 94 -0.25 -0.38 -2.81
N LEU A 95 -0.83 0.45 -3.66
CA LEU A 95 -1.64 1.58 -3.21
C LEU A 95 -3.00 1.11 -2.64
N GLY A 96 -3.48 1.83 -1.62
CA GLY A 96 -4.73 1.59 -0.91
C GLY A 96 -4.61 0.72 0.34
N THR A 97 -5.62 0.81 1.22
CA THR A 97 -5.75 0.04 2.49
C THR A 97 -6.29 -1.37 2.33
N ARG A 98 -7.07 -1.62 1.27
CA ARG A 98 -7.83 -2.87 1.13
C ARG A 98 -7.11 -3.82 0.19
N LEU A 99 -6.71 -4.98 0.71
CA LEU A 99 -6.30 -6.11 -0.12
C LEU A 99 -7.54 -6.80 -0.69
N PRO A 100 -7.55 -7.19 -1.97
CA PRO A 100 -8.64 -8.03 -2.48
C PRO A 100 -8.61 -9.38 -1.75
N GLY A 101 -9.78 -9.94 -1.44
CA GLY A 101 -9.86 -11.25 -0.74
C GLY A 101 -9.27 -12.42 -1.55
N TYR A 102 -9.10 -12.23 -2.86
CA TYR A 102 -8.58 -13.20 -3.81
C TYR A 102 -7.73 -12.46 -4.86
N MET A 103 -6.61 -13.04 -5.31
CA MET A 103 -5.86 -12.55 -6.47
C MET A 103 -5.67 -13.67 -7.49
N LYS A 104 -5.78 -13.29 -8.76
CA LYS A 104 -5.38 -14.13 -9.90
C LYS A 104 -3.91 -13.87 -10.20
N ILE A 105 -3.13 -14.93 -10.13
CA ILE A 105 -1.69 -14.94 -10.40
C ILE A 105 -1.38 -16.20 -11.23
N TRP A 106 -0.79 -16.02 -12.41
CA TRP A 106 -0.38 -17.03 -13.39
C TRP A 106 -1.44 -18.10 -13.72
N PHE A 107 -2.74 -17.79 -13.61
CA PHE A 107 -3.89 -18.71 -13.80
C PHE A 107 -4.16 -19.74 -12.68
N THR A 108 -3.57 -19.59 -11.48
CA THR A 108 -3.97 -20.36 -10.29
C THR A 108 -4.58 -19.45 -9.23
N ASN A 109 -5.70 -19.85 -8.63
CA ASN A 109 -6.33 -19.12 -7.52
C ASN A 109 -5.50 -19.31 -6.24
N LYS A 110 -4.49 -18.48 -6.01
CA LYS A 110 -3.77 -18.46 -4.73
C LYS A 110 -4.51 -17.58 -3.72
N LYS A 111 -4.85 -18.16 -2.57
CA LYS A 111 -5.40 -17.41 -1.42
C LYS A 111 -4.31 -16.50 -0.87
N ILE A 112 -4.58 -15.19 -0.82
CA ILE A 112 -3.63 -14.23 -0.23
C ILE A 112 -3.73 -14.38 1.28
N GLN A 113 -2.59 -14.56 1.94
CA GLN A 113 -2.50 -14.48 3.38
C GLN A 113 -2.08 -13.05 3.73
N SER A 114 -3.01 -12.25 4.26
CA SER A 114 -2.67 -10.95 4.83
C SER A 114 -1.90 -11.14 6.13
N PHE A 115 -0.91 -10.30 6.38
CA PHE A 115 -0.35 -10.16 7.71
C PHE A 115 -1.36 -9.37 8.55
N ASN A 116 -1.89 -9.99 9.60
CA ASN A 116 -2.64 -9.29 10.64
C ASN A 116 -1.69 -8.49 11.53
#